data_AF-A0A849MYZ7-F1
#
_entry.id   AF-A0A849MYZ7-F1
#
_cell.length_a   1.000
_cell.length_b   1.000
_cell.length_c   1.000
_cell.angle_alpha   90.00
_cell.angle_beta   90.00
_cell.angle_gamma   90.00
#
_symmetry.space_group_name_H-M   'P 1'
#
loop_
_entity.id
_entity.type
_entity.pdbx_description
1 polymer ?
#
loop_
_entity_poly.entity_id
_entity_poly.type
_entity_poly.pdbx_seq_one_letter_code
_entity_poly.pdbx_strand_id
1 'polypeptide(L)'
;MEEFILAAPGGAADDALCLDFEIRTALDLRTSSAHRWCHHASAELLCAAYRLPGDPAIRAWRRGEPVPTAVVQHMSAGRPVRAWNAMFEFEVTQTAAAQALGWPRLTLNQLDCSMARAAACGLPQGLDACGQVLGLTVTKDVRGSVLMRSIVNPKRSGQPIADEAMDGLVRYCLQDVAAEMAITAILPPLTVPEAELWRLNARINQRGLPIDVPMVERAEAAARATLAALDAEMAQVTGGAVPAASAVARLKDFLGAQGVAGFADLDLRDELEDAA
;
A
#
# COMPACT_ATOMS: atom_id res chain seq x y z
N MET A 1 26.82 -14.61 -7.75
CA MET A 1 26.79 -13.73 -6.56
C MET A 1 26.95 -12.24 -6.90
N GLU A 2 27.54 -11.86 -8.05
CA GLU A 2 27.69 -10.44 -8.45
C GLU A 2 26.48 -9.83 -9.18
N GLU A 3 25.49 -10.63 -9.57
CA GLU A 3 24.40 -10.21 -10.47
C GLU A 3 23.25 -9.43 -9.79
N PHE A 4 23.22 -9.39 -8.45
CA PHE A 4 22.14 -8.73 -7.66
C PHE A 4 22.71 -7.72 -6.66
N ILE A 5 23.61 -6.88 -7.15
CA ILE A 5 24.20 -5.77 -6.42
C ILE A 5 24.01 -4.51 -7.27
N LEU A 6 23.41 -3.46 -6.70
CA LEU A 6 23.35 -2.13 -7.32
C LEU A 6 24.22 -1.15 -6.53
N ALA A 7 24.87 -0.21 -7.20
CA ALA A 7 25.55 0.88 -6.52
C ALA A 7 24.52 1.81 -5.86
N ALA A 8 24.76 2.18 -4.61
CA ALA A 8 23.99 3.19 -3.91
C ALA A 8 24.19 4.57 -4.58
N PRO A 9 23.13 5.40 -4.71
CA PRO A 9 23.30 6.80 -5.08
C PRO A 9 24.15 7.55 -4.04
N GLY A 10 24.97 8.50 -4.47
CA GLY A 10 25.82 9.30 -3.57
C GLY A 10 24.99 10.21 -2.64
N GLY A 11 25.45 10.42 -1.41
CA GLY A 11 24.74 11.23 -0.41
C GLY A 11 25.48 11.30 0.93
N ALA A 12 24.96 12.09 1.87
CA ALA A 12 25.51 12.19 3.22
C ALA A 12 25.45 10.84 3.96
N ALA A 13 26.36 10.62 4.91
CA ALA A 13 26.40 9.40 5.70
C ALA A 13 25.09 9.21 6.47
N ASP A 14 24.37 8.14 6.14
CA ASP A 14 23.05 7.80 6.69
C ASP A 14 23.13 6.51 7.52
N ASP A 15 22.66 6.58 8.76
CA ASP A 15 22.72 5.53 9.77
C ASP A 15 21.58 4.50 9.67
N ALA A 16 20.62 4.72 8.77
CA ALA A 16 19.49 3.84 8.56
C ALA A 16 19.80 2.65 7.64
N LEU A 17 19.33 1.45 7.97
CA LEU A 17 19.26 0.35 7.00
C LEU A 17 18.12 0.67 6.02
N CYS A 18 18.39 0.76 4.72
CA CYS A 18 17.32 0.83 3.72
C CYS A 18 16.84 -0.60 3.44
N LEU A 19 15.53 -0.81 3.37
CA LEU A 19 14.93 -2.13 3.25
C LEU A 19 13.63 -2.08 2.45
N ASP A 20 13.47 -3.01 1.53
CA ASP A 20 12.24 -3.25 0.78
C ASP A 20 11.96 -4.76 0.72
N PHE A 21 10.68 -5.14 0.78
CA PHE A 21 10.25 -6.53 0.79
C PHE A 21 9.26 -6.84 -0.33
N GLU A 22 9.52 -7.93 -1.04
CA GLU A 22 8.57 -8.49 -2.00
C GLU A 22 7.89 -9.72 -1.42
N ILE A 23 6.57 -9.65 -1.37
CA ILE A 23 5.70 -10.64 -0.74
C ILE A 23 4.52 -10.91 -1.65
N ARG A 24 3.96 -12.11 -1.60
CA ARG A 24 2.71 -12.44 -2.29
C ARG A 24 1.74 -13.11 -1.33
N THR A 25 0.46 -13.04 -1.65
CA THR A 25 -0.59 -13.73 -0.90
C THR A 25 -1.83 -13.95 -1.77
N ALA A 26 -2.77 -14.77 -1.31
CA ALA A 26 -4.00 -15.09 -2.02
C ALA A 26 -5.09 -14.01 -1.86
N LEU A 27 -4.81 -12.91 -1.17
CA LEU A 27 -5.72 -11.77 -1.01
C LEU A 27 -5.40 -10.66 -2.02
N ASP A 28 -6.44 -10.04 -2.58
CA ASP A 28 -6.31 -8.81 -3.36
C ASP A 28 -6.12 -7.62 -2.42
N LEU A 29 -4.99 -6.92 -2.56
CA LEU A 29 -4.65 -5.76 -1.73
C LEU A 29 -5.62 -4.58 -1.94
N ARG A 30 -6.36 -4.53 -3.06
CA ARG A 30 -7.37 -3.48 -3.31
C ARG A 30 -8.63 -3.66 -2.46
N THR A 31 -8.87 -4.87 -1.96
CA THR A 31 -10.05 -5.22 -1.16
C THR A 31 -9.68 -5.71 0.24
N SER A 32 -8.40 -5.63 0.61
CA SER A 32 -7.89 -6.03 1.92
C SER A 32 -6.94 -4.97 2.47
N SER A 33 -6.72 -4.94 3.78
CA SER A 33 -5.69 -4.07 4.37
C SER A 33 -4.32 -4.72 4.24
N ALA A 34 -3.25 -3.91 4.19
CA ALA A 34 -1.87 -4.40 4.21
C ALA A 34 -1.61 -5.35 5.40
N HIS A 35 -2.16 -5.04 6.57
CA HIS A 35 -2.13 -5.94 7.73
C HIS A 35 -2.74 -7.31 7.41
N ARG A 36 -4.00 -7.37 6.95
CA ARG A 36 -4.63 -8.66 6.61
C ARG A 36 -3.87 -9.39 5.50
N TRP A 37 -3.35 -8.65 4.54
CA TRP A 37 -2.62 -9.17 3.40
C TRP A 37 -1.29 -9.83 3.81
N CYS A 38 -0.48 -9.17 4.64
CA CYS A 38 0.78 -9.71 5.16
C CYS A 38 0.57 -10.89 6.13
N HIS A 39 -0.44 -10.81 7.01
CA HIS A 39 -0.69 -11.82 8.04
C HIS A 39 -1.54 -13.00 7.58
N HIS A 40 -1.94 -13.04 6.30
CA HIS A 40 -2.72 -14.15 5.77
C HIS A 40 -1.91 -15.45 5.77
N ALA A 41 -2.57 -16.59 6.00
CA ALA A 41 -1.90 -17.89 6.09
C ALA A 41 -1.17 -18.31 4.80
N SER A 42 -1.57 -17.77 3.65
CA SER A 42 -0.93 -18.03 2.35
C SER A 42 0.19 -17.04 2.01
N ALA A 43 0.55 -16.13 2.91
CA ALA A 43 1.54 -15.09 2.64
C ALA A 43 2.93 -15.71 2.50
N GLU A 44 3.64 -15.32 1.45
CA GLU A 44 4.99 -15.80 1.15
C GLU A 44 5.92 -14.62 0.92
N LEU A 45 6.91 -14.47 1.79
CA LEU A 45 8.02 -13.53 1.62
C LEU A 45 8.99 -14.10 0.57
N LEU A 46 9.16 -13.41 -0.55
CA LEU A 46 9.85 -13.90 -1.74
C LEU A 46 11.30 -13.44 -1.79
N CYS A 47 11.53 -12.13 -1.66
CA CYS A 47 12.86 -11.53 -1.61
C CYS A 47 12.82 -10.21 -0.84
N ALA A 48 14.01 -9.66 -0.59
CA ALA A 48 14.20 -8.34 -0.03
C ALA A 48 15.37 -7.65 -0.74
N ALA A 49 15.33 -6.34 -0.85
CA ALA A 49 16.47 -5.52 -1.20
C ALA A 49 16.84 -4.68 0.02
N TYR A 50 18.14 -4.52 0.25
CA TYR A 50 18.61 -3.78 1.41
C TYR A 50 19.94 -3.09 1.16
N ARG A 51 20.20 -2.02 1.92
CA ARG A 51 21.50 -1.38 2.00
C ARG A 51 21.83 -1.02 3.45
N LEU A 52 22.92 -1.59 3.94
CA LEU A 52 23.43 -1.31 5.28
C LEU A 52 24.05 0.09 5.36
N PRO A 53 24.04 0.73 6.54
CA PRO A 53 24.75 2.00 6.77
C PRO A 53 26.20 1.94 6.31
N GLY A 54 26.62 2.92 5.51
CA GLY A 54 27.96 3.01 4.95
C GLY A 54 28.31 2.02 3.83
N ASP A 55 27.44 1.06 3.49
CA ASP A 55 27.67 0.16 2.35
C ASP A 55 27.43 0.93 1.03
N PRO A 56 28.40 0.94 0.10
CA PRO A 56 28.21 1.54 -1.22
C PRO A 56 27.28 0.72 -2.14
N ALA A 57 26.84 -0.47 -1.71
CA ALA A 57 26.04 -1.38 -2.51
C ALA A 57 24.69 -1.72 -1.85
N ILE A 58 23.65 -1.75 -2.68
CA ILE A 58 22.35 -2.34 -2.40
C ILE A 58 22.46 -3.83 -2.78
N ARG A 59 21.98 -4.71 -1.91
CA ARG A 59 22.07 -6.16 -2.04
C ARG A 59 20.69 -6.77 -1.94
N ALA A 60 20.53 -7.95 -2.55
CA ALA A 60 19.32 -8.73 -2.41
C ALA A 60 19.49 -9.85 -1.38
N TRP A 61 18.37 -10.24 -0.77
CA TRP A 61 18.19 -11.51 -0.07
C TRP A 61 17.06 -12.28 -0.79
N ARG A 62 17.23 -13.58 -0.98
CA ARG A 62 16.20 -14.45 -1.56
C ARG A 62 15.72 -15.47 -0.54
N ARG A 63 14.43 -15.81 -0.61
CA ARG A 63 13.88 -16.89 0.20
C ARG A 63 14.66 -18.20 -0.03
N GLY A 64 15.10 -18.82 1.06
CA GLY A 64 15.96 -20.01 1.05
C GLY A 64 17.41 -19.71 1.40
N GLU A 65 17.83 -18.44 1.29
CA GLU A 65 19.11 -17.96 1.81
C GLU A 65 18.98 -17.55 3.29
N PRO A 66 20.04 -17.68 4.09
CA PRO A 66 20.05 -17.11 5.43
C PRO A 66 19.97 -15.58 5.36
N VAL A 67 19.17 -14.96 6.25
CA VAL A 67 19.15 -13.50 6.37
C VAL A 67 20.55 -13.02 6.79
N PRO A 68 21.13 -12.00 6.13
CA PRO A 68 22.48 -11.54 6.42
C PRO A 68 22.66 -11.14 7.90
N THR A 69 23.70 -11.67 8.54
CA THR A 69 23.95 -11.42 9.97
C THR A 69 24.04 -9.93 10.32
N ALA A 70 24.63 -9.11 9.45
CA ALA A 70 24.72 -7.67 9.67
C ALA A 70 23.35 -6.98 9.65
N VAL A 71 22.42 -7.43 8.80
CA VAL A 71 21.03 -6.93 8.78
C VAL A 71 20.32 -7.33 10.08
N VAL A 72 20.44 -8.59 10.49
CA VAL A 72 19.89 -9.10 11.75
C VAL A 72 20.41 -8.29 12.94
N GLN A 73 21.72 -8.07 13.02
CA GLN A 73 22.36 -7.29 14.09
C GLN A 73 21.88 -5.84 14.10
N HIS A 74 21.77 -5.20 12.93
CA HIS A 74 21.31 -3.82 12.82
C HIS A 74 19.87 -3.66 13.32
N MET A 75 18.96 -4.50 12.81
CA MET A 75 17.55 -4.48 13.23
C MET A 75 17.38 -4.84 14.71
N SER A 76 18.10 -5.87 15.21
CA SER A 76 17.98 -6.30 16.60
C SER A 76 18.57 -5.30 17.59
N ALA A 77 19.52 -4.46 17.15
CA ALA A 77 20.08 -3.38 17.96
C ALA A 77 19.13 -2.17 18.09
N GLY A 78 17.91 -2.24 17.55
CA GLY A 78 16.95 -1.14 17.62
C GLY A 78 17.36 0.07 16.77
N ARG A 79 18.22 -0.12 15.76
CA ARG A 79 18.71 0.97 14.90
C ARG A 79 17.69 1.36 13.83
N PRO A 80 17.82 2.58 13.25
CA PRO A 80 16.87 3.06 12.26
C PRO A 80 16.80 2.17 11.02
N VAL A 81 15.58 1.94 10.52
CA VAL A 81 15.28 1.22 9.28
C VAL A 81 14.39 2.12 8.44
N ARG A 82 14.84 2.39 7.22
CA ARG A 82 14.17 3.27 6.27
C ARG A 82 13.55 2.47 5.14
N ALA A 83 12.33 2.82 4.78
CA ALA A 83 11.61 2.26 3.65
C ALA A 83 10.58 3.23 3.08
N TRP A 84 10.24 3.08 1.79
CA TRP A 84 9.09 3.73 1.20
C TRP A 84 7.80 3.08 1.69
N ASN A 85 6.97 3.83 2.42
CA ASN A 85 5.80 3.28 3.13
C ASN A 85 6.17 2.26 4.24
N ALA A 86 7.14 2.63 5.10
CA ALA A 86 7.74 1.80 6.16
C ALA A 86 6.80 0.99 7.08
N MET A 87 5.51 1.32 7.14
CA MET A 87 4.52 0.49 7.84
C MET A 87 4.30 -0.87 7.16
N PHE A 88 4.50 -0.97 5.85
CA PHE A 88 4.39 -2.23 5.13
C PHE A 88 5.51 -3.18 5.53
N GLU A 89 6.76 -2.71 5.52
CA GLU A 89 7.93 -3.50 5.95
C GLU A 89 7.80 -3.91 7.42
N PHE A 90 7.29 -3.00 8.26
CA PHE A 90 6.91 -3.33 9.63
C PHE A 90 5.96 -4.52 9.65
N GLU A 91 4.79 -4.45 8.99
CA GLU A 91 3.80 -5.53 8.98
C GLU A 91 4.40 -6.86 8.48
N VAL A 92 5.24 -6.83 7.44
CA VAL A 92 5.95 -8.03 6.94
C VAL A 92 6.80 -8.66 8.06
N THR A 93 7.63 -7.88 8.76
CA THR A 93 8.48 -8.39 9.85
C THR A 93 7.67 -8.89 11.05
N GLN A 94 6.41 -8.47 11.19
CA GLN A 94 5.55 -8.94 12.26
C GLN A 94 4.94 -10.33 12.03
N THR A 95 5.07 -10.88 10.83
CA THR A 95 4.50 -12.19 10.46
C THR A 95 5.33 -13.36 10.99
N ALA A 96 4.67 -14.48 11.30
CA ALA A 96 5.36 -15.71 11.65
C ALA A 96 6.26 -16.23 10.51
N ALA A 97 5.87 -15.99 9.25
CA ALA A 97 6.63 -16.37 8.06
C ALA A 97 7.99 -15.64 8.00
N ALA A 98 8.01 -14.33 8.20
CA ALA A 98 9.26 -13.56 8.22
C ALA A 98 10.17 -14.00 9.39
N GLN A 99 9.58 -14.22 10.57
CA GLN A 99 10.33 -14.70 11.74
C GLN A 99 10.94 -16.08 11.53
N ALA A 100 10.21 -17.02 10.93
CA ALA A 100 10.70 -18.36 10.62
C ALA A 100 11.88 -18.34 9.62
N LEU A 101 11.96 -17.30 8.78
CA LEU A 101 13.06 -17.07 7.85
C LEU A 101 14.26 -16.36 8.51
N GLY A 102 14.13 -15.92 9.77
CA GLY A 102 15.20 -15.28 10.53
C GLY A 102 15.19 -13.74 10.51
N TRP A 103 14.14 -13.12 9.96
CA TRP A 103 13.98 -11.66 10.00
C TRP A 103 13.57 -11.21 11.42
N PRO A 104 14.28 -10.26 12.05
CA PRO A 104 13.88 -9.68 13.32
C PRO A 104 12.61 -8.84 13.18
N ARG A 105 11.82 -8.77 14.26
CA ARG A 105 10.68 -7.86 14.35
C ARG A 105 11.17 -6.42 14.42
N LEU A 106 10.62 -5.55 13.57
CA LEU A 106 10.82 -4.11 13.71
C LEU A 106 9.95 -3.56 14.84
N THR A 107 10.45 -2.51 15.49
CA THR A 107 9.65 -1.66 16.39
C THR A 107 9.31 -0.35 15.69
N LEU A 108 8.18 0.26 16.04
CA LEU A 108 7.75 1.52 15.42
C LEU A 108 8.76 2.68 15.61
N ASN A 109 9.59 2.62 16.66
CA ASN A 109 10.62 3.63 16.91
C ASN A 109 11.81 3.52 15.94
N GLN A 110 12.03 2.35 15.34
CA GLN A 110 13.07 2.15 14.34
C GLN A 110 12.69 2.71 12.98
N LEU A 111 11.40 2.88 12.71
CA LEU A 111 10.94 3.21 11.36
C LEU A 111 11.22 4.66 11.01
N ASP A 112 11.77 4.83 9.81
CA ASP A 112 11.97 6.08 9.10
C ASP A 112 11.27 5.98 7.75
N CYS A 113 10.15 6.69 7.59
CA CYS A 113 9.30 6.52 6.40
C CYS A 113 9.62 7.57 5.34
N SER A 114 10.25 7.13 4.24
CA SER A 114 10.61 7.98 3.10
C SER A 114 9.39 8.62 2.43
N MET A 115 8.27 7.88 2.37
CA MET A 115 6.99 8.40 1.88
C MET A 115 6.42 9.51 2.78
N ALA A 116 6.61 9.41 4.10
CA ALA A 116 6.18 10.46 5.03
C ALA A 116 7.05 11.71 4.92
N ARG A 117 8.36 11.56 4.69
CA ARG A 117 9.25 12.69 4.36
C ARG A 117 8.79 13.43 3.10
N ALA A 118 8.44 12.68 2.06
CA ALA A 118 7.88 13.25 0.82
C ALA A 118 6.58 14.02 1.10
N ALA A 119 5.66 13.44 1.86
CA ALA A 119 4.41 14.09 2.24
C ALA A 119 4.63 15.39 3.03
N ALA A 120 5.57 15.40 4.00
CA ALA A 120 5.93 16.59 4.76
C ALA A 120 6.50 17.71 3.88
N CYS A 121 7.14 17.36 2.76
CA CYS A 121 7.63 18.30 1.75
C CYS A 121 6.56 18.70 0.71
N GLY A 122 5.31 18.26 0.86
CA GLY A 122 4.25 18.52 -0.12
C GLY A 122 4.39 17.77 -1.44
N LEU A 123 5.16 16.68 -1.47
CA LEU A 123 5.43 15.88 -2.67
C LEU A 123 4.45 14.70 -2.81
N PRO A 124 4.33 14.11 -4.02
CA PRO A 124 3.53 12.90 -4.21
C PRO A 124 4.00 11.74 -3.31
N GLN A 125 3.04 10.94 -2.81
CA GLN A 125 3.33 9.78 -1.96
C GLN A 125 3.58 8.48 -2.73
N GLY A 126 3.43 8.49 -4.07
CA GLY A 126 3.89 7.38 -4.91
C GLY A 126 5.37 7.53 -5.26
N LEU A 127 6.16 6.47 -5.10
CA LEU A 127 7.62 6.48 -5.32
C LEU A 127 7.98 7.02 -6.72
N ASP A 128 7.38 6.45 -7.76
CA ASP A 128 7.53 6.90 -9.15
C ASP A 128 7.21 8.39 -9.33
N ALA A 129 6.05 8.82 -8.83
CA ALA A 129 5.56 10.19 -9.01
C ALA A 129 6.43 11.21 -8.26
N CYS A 130 6.92 10.84 -7.07
CA CYS A 130 7.84 11.65 -6.29
C CYS A 130 9.17 11.81 -7.01
N GLY A 131 9.76 10.71 -7.49
CA GLY A 131 11.01 10.74 -8.26
C GLY A 131 10.91 11.61 -9.51
N GLN A 132 9.78 11.53 -10.23
CA GLN A 132 9.50 12.38 -11.40
C GLN A 132 9.45 13.87 -11.06
N VAL A 133 8.73 14.25 -9.99
CA VAL A 133 8.63 15.66 -9.57
C VAL A 133 9.99 16.22 -9.15
N LEU A 134 10.84 15.38 -8.54
CA LEU A 134 12.20 15.75 -8.15
C LEU A 134 13.19 15.74 -9.31
N GLY A 135 12.76 15.42 -10.53
CA GLY A 135 13.63 15.36 -11.71
C GLY A 135 14.70 14.27 -11.64
N LEU A 136 14.48 13.23 -10.83
CA LEU A 136 15.42 12.12 -10.70
C LEU A 136 15.41 11.27 -11.98
N THR A 137 16.61 10.90 -12.44
CA THR A 137 16.80 10.01 -13.59
C THR A 137 16.41 8.56 -13.30
N VAL A 138 15.92 8.26 -12.09
CA VAL A 138 15.41 6.95 -11.73
C VAL A 138 14.11 6.72 -12.50
N THR A 139 14.24 6.10 -13.66
CA THR A 139 13.13 5.82 -14.55
C THR A 139 12.23 4.76 -13.95
N LYS A 140 10.92 4.99 -14.04
CA LYS A 140 9.89 3.98 -13.79
C LYS A 140 10.23 2.67 -14.50
N ASP A 141 10.52 1.60 -13.74
CA ASP A 141 10.69 0.27 -14.31
C ASP A 141 9.31 -0.32 -14.61
N VAL A 142 8.72 0.12 -15.74
CA VAL A 142 7.40 -0.34 -16.18
C VAL A 142 7.38 -1.86 -16.34
N ARG A 143 8.47 -2.46 -16.81
CA ARG A 143 8.56 -3.91 -17.04
C ARG A 143 8.64 -4.65 -15.72
N GLY A 144 9.49 -4.22 -14.81
CA GLY A 144 9.58 -4.75 -13.45
C GLY A 144 8.27 -4.64 -12.69
N SER A 145 7.62 -3.48 -12.73
CA SER A 145 6.30 -3.26 -12.10
C SER A 145 5.20 -4.17 -12.67
N VAL A 146 5.20 -4.43 -13.98
CA VAL A 146 4.27 -5.39 -14.60
C VAL A 146 4.59 -6.82 -14.16
N LEU A 147 5.87 -7.18 -14.15
CA LEU A 147 6.32 -8.51 -13.74
C LEU A 147 5.99 -8.77 -12.25
N MET A 148 6.36 -7.87 -11.35
CA MET A 148 6.04 -7.93 -9.92
C MET A 148 4.54 -8.12 -9.73
N ARG A 149 3.69 -7.27 -10.34
CA ARG A 149 2.22 -7.40 -10.28
C ARG A 149 1.71 -8.74 -10.81
N SER A 150 2.38 -9.31 -11.80
CA SER A 150 2.04 -10.65 -12.32
C SER A 150 2.39 -11.76 -11.33
N ILE A 151 3.45 -11.60 -10.54
CA ILE A 151 3.93 -12.58 -9.54
C ILE A 151 3.08 -12.51 -8.28
N VAL A 152 2.81 -11.30 -7.78
CA VAL A 152 2.01 -11.08 -6.55
C VAL A 152 0.50 -11.18 -6.79
N ASN A 153 0.08 -11.51 -8.01
CA ASN A 153 -1.33 -11.72 -8.33
C ASN A 153 -1.92 -12.82 -7.44
N PRO A 154 -3.04 -12.57 -6.74
CA PRO A 154 -3.66 -13.54 -5.84
C PRO A 154 -3.94 -14.90 -6.48
N LYS A 155 -4.29 -14.91 -7.77
CA LYS A 155 -4.57 -16.14 -8.54
C LYS A 155 -3.34 -17.02 -8.76
N ARG A 156 -2.14 -16.49 -8.55
CA ARG A 156 -0.87 -17.22 -8.65
C ARG A 156 -0.24 -17.52 -7.29
N SER A 157 -0.91 -17.17 -6.19
CA SER A 157 -0.44 -17.50 -4.84
C SER A 157 -0.23 -19.02 -4.71
N GLY A 158 0.89 -19.43 -4.11
CA GLY A 158 1.28 -20.84 -3.97
C GLY A 158 1.77 -21.53 -5.25
N GLN A 159 1.71 -20.89 -6.43
CA GLN A 159 2.28 -21.46 -7.66
C GLN A 159 3.80 -21.26 -7.70
N PRO A 160 4.58 -22.17 -8.32
CA PRO A 160 6.01 -21.97 -8.50
C PRO A 160 6.27 -20.72 -9.37
N ILE A 161 7.35 -20.01 -9.05
CA ILE A 161 7.82 -18.86 -9.83
C ILE A 161 9.06 -19.33 -10.60
N ALA A 162 9.10 -19.09 -11.90
CA ALA A 162 10.27 -19.42 -12.73
C ALA A 162 11.47 -18.56 -12.32
N ASP A 163 12.69 -19.09 -12.48
CA ASP A 163 13.91 -18.43 -12.03
C ASP A 163 14.10 -17.06 -12.69
N GLU A 164 13.81 -16.93 -13.99
CA GLU A 164 13.94 -15.66 -14.70
C GLU A 164 12.94 -14.60 -14.18
N ALA A 165 11.76 -15.03 -13.77
CA ALA A 165 10.76 -14.16 -13.17
C ALA A 165 11.18 -13.73 -11.76
N MET A 166 11.78 -14.64 -10.98
CA MET A 166 12.37 -14.31 -9.69
C MET A 166 13.54 -13.33 -9.81
N ASP A 167 14.43 -13.52 -10.78
CA ASP A 167 15.54 -12.60 -11.05
C ASP A 167 15.02 -11.21 -11.45
N GLY A 168 13.94 -11.16 -12.22
CA GLY A 168 13.26 -9.91 -12.56
C GLY A 168 12.65 -9.21 -11.35
N LEU A 169 12.01 -9.96 -10.45
CA LEU A 169 11.47 -9.42 -9.19
C LEU A 169 12.59 -8.87 -8.30
N VAL A 170 13.71 -9.59 -8.16
CA VAL A 170 14.85 -9.14 -7.37
C VAL A 170 15.45 -7.84 -7.94
N ARG A 171 15.60 -7.74 -9.28
CA ARG A 171 16.07 -6.50 -9.92
C ARG A 171 15.13 -5.33 -9.70
N TYR A 172 13.82 -5.57 -9.75
CA TYR A 172 12.80 -4.56 -9.45
C TYR A 172 12.93 -4.04 -8.01
N CYS A 173 12.99 -4.95 -7.03
CA CYS A 173 13.14 -4.62 -5.60
C CYS A 173 14.44 -3.83 -5.31
N LEU A 174 15.57 -4.20 -5.94
CA LEU A 174 16.82 -3.44 -5.86
C LEU A 174 16.67 -2.00 -6.40
N GLN A 175 15.94 -1.84 -7.50
CA GLN A 175 15.70 -0.55 -8.14
C GLN A 175 14.80 0.36 -7.30
N ASP A 176 13.81 -0.19 -6.60
CA ASP A 176 12.93 0.58 -5.69
C ASP A 176 13.72 1.14 -4.50
N VAL A 177 14.63 0.34 -3.90
CA VAL A 177 15.56 0.86 -2.86
C VAL A 177 16.47 1.96 -3.41
N ALA A 178 17.01 1.79 -4.63
CA ALA A 178 17.83 2.82 -5.26
C ALA A 178 17.05 4.13 -5.51
N ALA A 179 15.79 4.02 -5.95
CA ALA A 179 14.89 5.16 -6.15
C ALA A 179 14.61 5.89 -4.83
N GLU A 180 14.26 5.14 -3.79
CA GLU A 180 14.01 5.67 -2.46
C GLU A 180 15.24 6.41 -1.90
N MET A 181 16.43 5.82 -2.03
CA MET A 181 17.67 6.45 -1.59
C MET A 181 17.96 7.74 -2.35
N ALA A 182 17.73 7.77 -3.67
CA ALA A 182 17.93 8.98 -4.48
C ALA A 182 16.97 10.10 -4.05
N ILE A 183 15.73 9.77 -3.70
CA ILE A 183 14.76 10.73 -3.15
C ILE A 183 15.21 11.22 -1.78
N THR A 184 15.54 10.32 -0.85
CA THR A 184 15.90 10.71 0.52
C THR A 184 17.27 11.37 0.66
N ALA A 185 18.12 11.30 -0.36
CA ALA A 185 19.31 12.15 -0.46
C ALA A 185 18.96 13.64 -0.67
N ILE A 186 17.79 13.95 -1.23
CA ILE A 186 17.29 15.31 -1.45
C ILE A 186 16.39 15.76 -0.29
N LEU A 187 15.55 14.86 0.21
CA LEU A 187 14.56 15.20 1.24
C LEU A 187 15.20 15.25 2.63
N PRO A 188 14.89 16.30 3.43
CA PRO A 188 15.30 16.30 4.83
C PRO A 188 14.64 15.15 5.61
N PRO A 189 15.24 14.72 6.73
CA PRO A 189 14.51 13.91 7.69
C PRO A 189 13.28 14.66 8.22
N LEU A 190 12.27 13.91 8.63
CA LEU A 190 11.15 14.49 9.38
C LEU A 190 11.68 15.21 10.62
N THR A 191 11.09 16.34 10.97
CA THR A 191 11.36 16.98 12.25
C THR A 191 10.90 16.07 13.39
N VAL A 192 11.44 16.25 14.60
CA VAL A 192 11.05 15.43 15.77
C VAL A 192 9.53 15.39 15.97
N PRO A 193 8.80 16.53 15.94
CA PRO A 193 7.34 16.51 16.08
C PRO A 193 6.61 15.76 14.97
N GLU A 194 7.04 15.90 13.71
CA GLU A 194 6.43 15.18 12.58
C GLU A 194 6.69 13.68 12.66
N ALA A 195 7.89 13.27 13.04
CA ALA A 195 8.23 11.86 13.25
C ALA A 195 7.40 11.27 14.42
N GLU A 196 7.21 12.02 15.50
CA GLU A 196 6.36 11.61 16.63
C GLU A 196 4.88 11.49 16.23
N LEU A 197 4.36 12.43 15.46
CA LEU A 197 3.00 12.40 14.93
C LEU A 197 2.79 11.21 13.98
N TRP A 198 3.74 10.97 13.09
CA TRP A 198 3.72 9.82 12.19
C TRP A 198 3.73 8.50 12.99
N ARG A 199 4.58 8.37 14.02
CA ARG A 199 4.61 7.19 14.90
C ARG A 199 3.34 7.05 15.74
N LEU A 200 2.72 8.16 16.16
CA LEU A 200 1.43 8.13 16.85
C LEU A 200 0.34 7.55 15.94
N ASN A 201 0.26 8.03 14.70
CA ASN A 201 -0.64 7.48 13.70
C ASN A 201 -0.38 5.98 13.46
N ALA A 202 0.88 5.56 13.34
CA ALA A 202 1.24 4.15 13.21
C ALA A 202 0.74 3.31 14.40
N ARG A 203 0.94 3.78 15.65
CA ARG A 203 0.43 3.11 16.86
C ARG A 203 -1.10 3.00 16.88
N ILE A 204 -1.80 4.06 16.46
CA ILE A 204 -3.27 4.06 16.39
C ILE A 204 -3.76 3.01 15.39
N ASN A 205 -3.18 2.99 14.18
CA ASN A 205 -3.54 2.03 13.15
C ASN A 205 -3.22 0.59 13.57
N GLN A 206 -2.07 0.35 14.19
CA GLN A 206 -1.67 -0.97 14.68
C GLN A 206 -2.59 -1.49 15.80
N ARG A 207 -3.07 -0.60 16.68
CA ARG A 207 -4.04 -0.97 17.72
C ARG A 207 -5.40 -1.35 17.13
N GLY A 208 -5.79 -0.73 16.02
CA GLY A 208 -7.09 -0.89 15.39
C GLY A 208 -8.22 -0.26 16.21
N LEU A 209 -9.44 -0.42 15.68
CA LEU A 209 -10.68 0.03 16.30
C LEU A 209 -11.61 -1.18 16.47
N PRO A 210 -12.03 -1.53 17.71
CA PRO A 210 -12.99 -2.59 17.91
C PRO A 210 -14.35 -2.18 17.34
N ILE A 211 -14.99 -3.11 16.61
CA ILE A 211 -16.30 -2.92 15.98
C ILE A 211 -17.25 -4.00 16.51
N ASP A 212 -18.46 -3.60 16.89
CA ASP A 212 -19.55 -4.53 17.19
C ASP A 212 -20.10 -5.12 15.87
N VAL A 213 -19.48 -6.23 15.45
CA VAL A 213 -19.84 -6.90 14.18
C VAL A 213 -21.32 -7.29 14.14
N PRO A 214 -21.91 -7.91 15.19
CA PRO A 214 -23.36 -8.18 15.21
C PRO A 214 -24.25 -6.94 15.06
N MET A 215 -23.87 -5.80 15.64
CA MET A 215 -24.59 -4.54 15.41
C MET A 215 -24.49 -4.11 13.95
N VAL A 216 -23.30 -4.13 13.36
CA VAL A 216 -23.08 -3.74 11.96
C VAL A 216 -23.86 -4.62 11.00
N GLU A 217 -23.85 -5.94 11.19
CA GLU A 217 -24.60 -6.89 10.34
C GLU A 217 -26.12 -6.64 10.41
N ARG A 218 -26.64 -6.33 11.61
CA ARG A 218 -28.06 -5.98 11.78
C ARG A 218 -28.41 -4.65 11.14
N ALA A 219 -27.54 -3.65 11.27
CA ALA A 219 -27.71 -2.36 10.62
C ALA A 219 -27.67 -2.50 9.09
N GLU A 220 -26.75 -3.31 8.56
CA GLU A 220 -26.68 -3.63 7.13
C GLU A 220 -27.95 -4.33 6.63
N ALA A 221 -28.45 -5.30 7.39
CA ALA A 221 -29.69 -6.00 7.06
C ALA A 221 -30.90 -5.04 7.04
N ALA A 222 -31.01 -4.14 8.03
CA ALA A 222 -32.05 -3.12 8.07
C ALA A 222 -31.95 -2.15 6.87
N ALA A 223 -30.74 -1.63 6.59
CA ALA A 223 -30.52 -0.74 5.44
C ALA A 223 -30.89 -1.42 4.11
N ARG A 224 -30.54 -2.70 3.93
CA ARG A 224 -30.88 -3.47 2.74
C ARG A 224 -32.39 -3.67 2.59
N ALA A 225 -33.10 -3.96 3.69
CA ALA A 225 -34.56 -4.08 3.67
C ALA A 225 -35.24 -2.76 3.32
N THR A 226 -34.76 -1.64 3.89
CA THR A 226 -35.26 -0.30 3.56
C THR A 226 -35.00 0.07 2.10
N LEU A 227 -33.79 -0.18 1.58
CA LEU A 227 -33.47 0.06 0.18
C LEU A 227 -34.38 -0.73 -0.77
N ALA A 228 -34.64 -2.01 -0.47
CA ALA A 228 -35.55 -2.82 -1.26
C ALA A 228 -36.99 -2.28 -1.24
N ALA A 229 -37.47 -1.78 -0.10
CA ALA A 229 -38.79 -1.16 0.01
C ALA A 229 -38.87 0.15 -0.80
N LEU A 230 -37.83 1.00 -0.72
CA LEU A 230 -37.74 2.25 -1.49
C LEU A 230 -37.63 2.00 -3.00
N ASP A 231 -36.89 0.99 -3.43
CA ASP A 231 -36.80 0.62 -4.85
C ASP A 231 -38.15 0.09 -5.37
N ALA A 232 -38.90 -0.64 -4.55
CA ALA A 232 -40.26 -1.07 -4.90
C ALA A 232 -41.22 0.12 -5.00
N GLU A 233 -41.15 1.08 -4.08
CA GLU A 233 -41.92 2.31 -4.14
C GLU A 233 -41.53 3.14 -5.38
N MET A 234 -40.24 3.28 -5.68
CA MET A 234 -39.73 3.95 -6.88
C MET A 234 -40.33 3.33 -8.15
N ALA A 235 -40.31 2.00 -8.25
CA ALA A 235 -40.92 1.30 -9.37
C ALA A 235 -42.43 1.54 -9.43
N GLN A 236 -43.12 1.58 -8.28
CA GLN A 236 -44.56 1.83 -8.23
C GLN A 236 -44.92 3.25 -8.70
N VAL A 237 -44.28 4.28 -8.14
CA VAL A 237 -44.61 5.69 -8.44
C VAL A 237 -44.20 6.11 -9.86
N THR A 238 -43.21 5.42 -10.45
CA THR A 238 -42.77 5.67 -11.83
C THR A 238 -43.43 4.75 -12.86
N GLY A 239 -44.40 3.92 -12.46
CA GLY A 239 -45.05 2.96 -13.35
C GLY A 239 -44.09 1.92 -13.95
N GLY A 240 -42.99 1.63 -13.25
CA GLY A 240 -41.95 0.68 -13.64
C GLY A 240 -40.83 1.27 -14.50
N ALA A 241 -40.89 2.55 -14.86
CA ALA A 241 -39.86 3.20 -15.67
C ALA A 241 -38.50 3.26 -14.93
N VAL A 242 -38.54 3.48 -13.62
CA VAL A 242 -37.36 3.56 -12.75
C VAL A 242 -37.41 2.42 -11.73
N PRO A 243 -36.65 1.32 -11.94
CA PRO A 243 -36.73 0.15 -11.07
C PRO A 243 -36.01 0.31 -9.73
N ALA A 244 -35.11 1.28 -9.61
CA ALA A 244 -34.33 1.56 -8.41
C ALA A 244 -33.81 3.00 -8.43
N ALA A 245 -33.62 3.62 -7.26
CA ALA A 245 -33.10 4.99 -7.17
C ALA A 245 -31.67 5.12 -7.74
N SER A 246 -30.90 4.02 -7.73
CA SER A 246 -29.56 3.95 -8.31
C SER A 246 -29.56 3.94 -9.85
N ALA A 247 -30.71 3.76 -10.50
CA ALA A 247 -30.84 3.80 -11.96
C ALA A 247 -30.90 5.26 -12.47
N VAL A 248 -29.88 6.05 -12.15
CA VAL A 248 -29.82 7.52 -12.33
C VAL A 248 -30.22 7.95 -13.74
N ALA A 249 -29.72 7.26 -14.78
CA ALA A 249 -30.07 7.58 -16.17
C ALA A 249 -31.57 7.42 -16.45
N ARG A 250 -32.19 6.33 -15.97
CA ARG A 250 -33.63 6.09 -16.15
C ARG A 250 -34.47 7.09 -15.37
N LEU A 251 -34.00 7.50 -14.19
CA LEU A 251 -34.67 8.53 -13.40
C LEU A 251 -34.65 9.89 -14.12
N LYS A 252 -33.50 10.28 -14.69
CA LYS A 252 -33.38 11.50 -15.51
C LYS A 252 -34.33 11.46 -16.71
N ASP A 253 -34.38 10.34 -17.44
CA ASP A 253 -35.28 10.16 -18.58
C ASP A 253 -36.76 10.26 -18.17
N PHE A 254 -37.14 9.60 -17.07
CA PHE A 254 -38.50 9.64 -16.54
C PHE A 254 -38.92 11.07 -16.16
N LEU A 255 -38.09 11.80 -15.41
CA LEU A 255 -38.37 13.18 -15.01
C LEU A 255 -38.48 14.12 -16.21
N GLY A 256 -37.58 13.97 -17.20
CA GLY A 256 -37.65 14.72 -18.46
C GLY A 256 -38.97 14.47 -19.20
N ALA A 257 -39.44 13.22 -19.25
CA ALA A 257 -40.73 12.87 -19.84
C ALA A 257 -41.93 13.46 -19.07
N GLN A 258 -41.81 13.69 -17.76
CA GLN A 258 -42.81 14.39 -16.94
C GLN A 258 -42.75 15.92 -17.06
N GLY A 259 -41.85 16.46 -17.91
CA GLY A 259 -41.70 17.90 -18.13
C GLY A 259 -40.84 18.60 -17.09
N VAL A 260 -40.11 17.87 -16.25
CA VAL A 260 -39.18 18.46 -15.29
C VAL A 260 -37.84 18.74 -16.00
N ALA A 261 -37.49 20.01 -16.18
CA ALA A 261 -36.27 20.45 -16.85
C ALA A 261 -35.08 20.55 -15.88
N GLY A 262 -33.84 20.51 -16.40
CA GLY A 262 -32.61 20.75 -15.62
C GLY A 262 -31.81 19.50 -15.21
N PHE A 263 -32.33 18.29 -15.43
CA PHE A 263 -31.71 17.05 -14.93
C PHE A 263 -30.56 16.47 -15.77
N ALA A 264 -30.23 17.09 -16.91
CA ALA A 264 -29.11 16.64 -17.76
C ALA A 264 -27.80 16.61 -16.95
N ASP A 265 -27.56 17.63 -16.12
CA ASP A 265 -26.34 17.81 -15.33
C ASP A 265 -26.52 17.53 -13.82
N LEU A 266 -27.64 16.96 -13.38
CA LEU A 266 -27.82 16.66 -11.95
C LEU A 266 -26.79 15.62 -11.47
N ASP A 267 -25.78 16.09 -10.74
CA ASP A 267 -25.11 15.36 -9.68
C ASP A 267 -25.99 15.57 -8.44
N LEU A 268 -26.75 14.54 -8.04
CA LEU A 268 -27.78 14.55 -6.98
C LEU A 268 -27.22 14.87 -5.56
N ARG A 269 -25.99 15.34 -5.46
CA ARG A 269 -25.32 15.67 -4.20
C ARG A 269 -25.60 17.10 -3.72
N ASP A 270 -25.90 18.02 -4.63
CA ASP A 270 -25.93 19.46 -4.30
C ASP A 270 -27.34 20.01 -3.98
N GLU A 271 -28.43 19.28 -4.27
CA GLU A 271 -29.80 19.82 -4.14
C GLU A 271 -30.62 19.29 -2.94
N LEU A 272 -30.06 18.42 -2.09
CA LEU A 272 -30.76 17.90 -0.90
C LEU A 272 -30.69 18.81 0.35
N GLU A 273 -29.98 19.94 0.28
CA GLU A 273 -29.89 20.88 1.42
C GLU A 273 -31.10 21.83 1.53
N ASP A 274 -31.93 21.97 0.48
CA ASP A 274 -33.03 22.95 0.46
C ASP A 274 -34.43 22.38 0.77
N ALA A 275 -34.52 21.14 1.26
CA ALA A 275 -35.80 20.49 1.57
C ALA A 275 -35.98 20.09 3.05
N ALA A 276 -35.50 20.91 3.99
CA ALA A 276 -35.79 20.84 5.43
C ALA A 276 -36.31 22.18 5.95
#